data_AF-A0A942P8U6-F1
#
_entry.id   AF-A0A942P8U6-F1
#
_cell.length_a   1.000
_cell.length_b   1.000
_cell.length_c   1.000
_cell.angle_alpha   90.00
_cell.angle_beta   90.00
_cell.angle_gamma   90.00
#
_symmetry.space_group_name_H-M   'P 1'
#
loop_
_entity.id
_entity.type
_entity.pdbx_description
1 polymer ?
#
loop_
_entity_poly.entity_id
_entity_poly.type
_entity_poly.pdbx_seq_one_letter_code
_entity_poly.pdbx_strand_id
1 'polypeptide(L)'
;MVIKVKEILYASSFLILFVFLQNCTCKKGLGIDCSNNIYRFKINILITPTTDTVNIGDTIWMRMNNTVNLLDINTGNTINFSGAANLGSVLNIRTLSGQNEFTTEAINKFNYHVKEGALIRMTNDIAEYNFSEKNNQFLFNLGVIAKEKGTFRILFSNAANVYRNSDKCTKATFIINVGNVNRNPYLNPFYTGGPYPEGGDYYFVVR
;
A
#
# COMPACT_ATOMS: atom_id res chain seq x y z
N MET A 1 -35.89 -37.10 70.02
CA MET A 1 -35.43 -35.85 69.41
C MET A 1 -34.49 -36.20 68.27
N VAL A 2 -35.02 -36.34 67.06
CA VAL A 2 -34.29 -36.86 65.88
C VAL A 2 -34.05 -35.69 64.94
N ILE A 3 -32.83 -35.17 64.94
CA ILE A 3 -32.43 -34.06 64.07
C ILE A 3 -32.29 -34.63 62.64
N LYS A 4 -32.99 -34.02 61.68
CA LYS A 4 -33.01 -34.37 60.26
C LYS A 4 -31.62 -34.18 59.62
N VAL A 5 -30.83 -35.25 59.55
CA VAL A 5 -29.49 -35.27 58.92
C VAL A 5 -29.55 -35.09 57.39
N LYS A 6 -30.73 -35.23 56.76
CA LYS A 6 -30.88 -35.15 55.30
C LYS A 6 -30.80 -33.73 54.70
N GLU A 7 -30.92 -32.66 55.50
CA GLU A 7 -30.88 -31.29 54.96
C GLU A 7 -29.45 -30.69 54.94
N ILE A 8 -28.51 -31.27 55.68
CA ILE A 8 -27.12 -30.77 55.75
C ILE A 8 -26.26 -31.25 54.55
N LEU A 9 -26.64 -32.38 53.93
CA LEU A 9 -25.92 -32.95 52.78
C LEU A 9 -26.20 -32.23 51.45
N TYR A 10 -27.31 -31.50 51.33
CA TYR A 10 -27.63 -30.73 50.12
C TYR A 10 -26.96 -29.34 50.11
N ALA A 11 -26.70 -28.76 51.28
CA ALA A 11 -26.05 -27.45 51.39
C ALA A 11 -24.55 -27.49 51.03
N SER A 12 -23.87 -28.60 51.27
CA SER A 12 -22.44 -28.76 50.95
C SER A 12 -22.17 -29.02 49.46
N SER A 13 -23.13 -29.63 48.73
CA SER A 13 -22.99 -29.91 47.30
C SER A 13 -23.21 -28.66 46.42
N PHE A 14 -24.06 -27.73 46.87
CA PHE A 14 -24.28 -26.46 46.17
C PHE A 14 -23.11 -25.47 46.30
N LEU A 15 -22.36 -25.55 47.41
CA LEU A 15 -21.21 -24.67 47.65
C LEU A 15 -20.00 -25.04 46.77
N ILE A 16 -19.81 -26.33 46.45
CA ILE A 16 -18.69 -26.79 45.61
C ILE A 16 -18.92 -26.39 44.14
N LEU A 17 -20.18 -26.33 43.67
CA LEU A 17 -20.49 -25.91 42.30
C LEU A 17 -20.27 -24.40 42.08
N PHE A 18 -20.36 -23.58 43.13
CA PHE A 18 -20.14 -22.13 43.04
C PHE A 18 -18.65 -21.75 42.95
N VAL A 19 -17.75 -22.57 43.52
CA VAL A 19 -16.30 -22.30 43.51
C VAL A 19 -15.68 -22.51 42.12
N PHE A 20 -16.24 -23.38 41.27
CA PHE A 20 -15.74 -23.58 39.91
C PHE A 20 -16.16 -22.50 38.91
N LEU A 21 -17.14 -21.64 39.23
CA LEU A 21 -17.59 -20.58 38.33
C LEU A 21 -16.78 -19.28 38.43
N GLN A 22 -15.88 -19.13 39.41
CA GLN A 22 -15.15 -17.87 39.62
C GLN A 22 -13.78 -17.77 38.91
N ASN A 23 -13.31 -18.84 38.26
CA ASN A 23 -11.98 -18.85 37.62
C ASN A 23 -11.99 -18.77 36.09
N CYS A 24 -13.15 -18.57 35.46
CA CYS A 24 -13.20 -18.17 34.06
C CYS A 24 -13.37 -16.64 33.94
N THR A 25 -12.46 -15.88 34.54
CA THR A 25 -12.20 -14.50 34.10
C THR A 25 -11.48 -14.55 32.76
N CYS A 26 -12.15 -15.10 31.75
CA CYS A 26 -11.79 -14.82 30.38
C CYS A 26 -12.04 -13.33 30.20
N LYS A 27 -11.01 -12.50 30.45
CA LYS A 27 -10.99 -11.14 29.97
C LYS A 27 -11.13 -11.26 28.46
N LYS A 28 -12.36 -11.20 27.97
CA LYS A 28 -12.64 -10.72 26.61
C LYS A 28 -12.11 -9.29 26.62
N GLY A 29 -10.81 -9.16 26.41
CA GLY A 29 -10.25 -7.95 25.84
C GLY A 29 -10.90 -7.80 24.48
N LEU A 30 -12.06 -7.14 24.45
CA LEU A 30 -12.69 -6.58 23.25
C LEU A 30 -11.88 -5.36 22.79
N GLY A 31 -10.58 -5.57 22.69
CA GLY A 31 -9.57 -4.60 22.33
C GLY A 31 -8.42 -5.47 21.91
N ILE A 32 -8.34 -5.74 20.61
CA ILE A 32 -7.18 -6.41 20.05
C ILE A 32 -6.01 -5.53 20.45
N ASP A 33 -5.17 -6.02 21.36
CA ASP A 33 -3.96 -5.35 21.78
C ASP A 33 -2.99 -5.44 20.59
N CYS A 34 -3.22 -4.55 19.62
CA CYS A 34 -2.35 -4.41 18.47
C CYS A 34 -1.03 -3.87 19.02
N SER A 35 -0.13 -4.78 19.38
CA SER A 35 1.29 -4.48 19.51
C SER A 35 1.69 -3.62 18.30
N ASN A 36 2.23 -2.43 18.56
CA ASN A 36 2.51 -1.36 17.59
C ASN A 36 3.65 -1.71 16.61
N ASN A 37 3.67 -2.92 16.05
CA ASN A 37 4.61 -3.30 15.02
C ASN A 37 4.23 -2.57 13.73
N ILE A 38 4.80 -1.38 13.55
CA ILE A 38 4.69 -0.56 12.36
C ILE A 38 5.94 -0.85 11.52
N TYR A 39 5.80 -1.76 10.56
CA TYR A 39 6.87 -2.05 9.62
C TYR A 39 6.99 -0.93 8.58
N ARG A 40 8.19 -0.75 8.02
CA ARG A 40 8.41 0.20 6.94
C ARG A 40 9.28 -0.43 5.87
N PHE A 41 8.74 -0.56 4.67
CA PHE A 41 9.38 -1.24 3.55
C PHE A 41 9.60 -0.28 2.40
N LYS A 42 10.59 -0.56 1.55
CA LYS A 42 10.79 0.12 0.28
C LYS A 42 10.61 -0.85 -0.87
N ILE A 43 9.77 -0.50 -1.82
CA ILE A 43 9.52 -1.27 -3.05
C ILE A 43 9.75 -0.39 -4.26
N ASN A 44 10.19 -0.99 -5.37
CA ASN A 44 10.52 -0.24 -6.57
C ASN A 44 9.54 -0.53 -7.72
N ILE A 45 9.17 0.53 -8.44
CA ILE A 45 8.48 0.48 -9.73
C ILE A 45 9.49 0.89 -10.80
N LEU A 46 9.61 0.09 -11.85
CA LEU A 46 10.44 0.36 -13.02
C LEU A 46 9.57 0.95 -14.13
N ILE A 47 10.08 1.97 -14.81
CA ILE A 47 9.40 2.61 -15.94
C ILE A 47 10.15 2.30 -17.23
N THR A 48 9.40 1.97 -18.27
CA THR A 48 9.91 1.75 -19.63
C THR A 48 8.98 2.40 -20.67
N PRO A 49 9.49 3.04 -21.74
CA PRO A 49 10.91 3.25 -22.03
C PRO A 49 11.58 4.16 -20.98
N THR A 50 12.90 4.07 -20.86
CA THR A 50 13.68 4.91 -19.94
C THR A 50 13.94 6.31 -20.50
N THR A 51 13.50 6.55 -21.74
CA THR A 51 13.53 7.87 -22.37
C THR A 51 12.50 8.80 -21.72
N ASP A 52 12.78 10.08 -21.77
CA ASP A 52 11.87 11.13 -21.31
C ASP A 52 10.94 11.61 -22.42
N THR A 53 11.13 11.13 -23.65
CA THR A 53 10.33 11.52 -24.81
C THR A 53 9.67 10.27 -25.38
N VAL A 54 8.36 10.37 -25.58
CA VAL A 54 7.51 9.37 -26.24
C VAL A 54 6.62 10.08 -27.26
N ASN A 55 6.00 9.33 -28.17
CA ASN A 55 5.00 9.87 -29.08
C ASN A 55 3.59 9.52 -28.60
N ILE A 56 2.59 10.23 -29.12
CA ILE A 56 1.18 9.80 -28.97
C ILE A 56 1.04 8.34 -29.44
N GLY A 57 0.35 7.52 -28.64
CA GLY A 57 0.14 6.09 -28.92
C GLY A 57 1.23 5.16 -28.39
N ASP A 58 2.41 5.67 -28.03
CA ASP A 58 3.43 4.88 -27.34
C ASP A 58 2.95 4.46 -25.95
N THR A 59 3.37 3.27 -25.50
CA THR A 59 3.02 2.76 -24.17
C THR A 59 4.17 2.96 -23.18
N ILE A 60 3.90 3.73 -22.14
CA ILE A 60 4.74 3.81 -20.95
C ILE A 60 4.31 2.68 -20.00
N TRP A 61 5.19 1.71 -19.80
CA TRP A 61 4.98 0.60 -18.88
C TRP A 61 5.58 0.90 -17.52
N MET A 62 4.77 0.77 -16.48
CA MET A 62 5.16 0.84 -15.08
C MET A 62 5.04 -0.56 -14.49
N ARG A 63 6.18 -1.13 -14.06
CA ARG A 63 6.27 -2.53 -13.65
C ARG A 63 6.87 -2.63 -12.26
N MET A 64 6.19 -3.37 -11.40
CA MET A 64 6.66 -3.75 -10.09
C MET A 64 6.84 -5.26 -10.05
N ASN A 65 8.01 -5.69 -9.56
CA ASN A 65 8.25 -7.07 -9.19
C ASN A 65 9.18 -7.08 -7.97
N ASN A 66 8.60 -7.10 -6.77
CA ASN A 66 9.34 -7.12 -5.51
C ASN A 66 9.02 -8.41 -4.75
N THR A 67 10.01 -9.00 -4.09
CA THR A 67 9.81 -10.17 -3.21
C THR A 67 8.91 -9.83 -2.02
N VAL A 68 8.15 -10.81 -1.51
CA VAL A 68 7.40 -10.68 -0.24
C VAL A 68 8.30 -10.69 0.99
N ASN A 69 9.56 -11.12 0.85
CA ASN A 69 10.57 -11.04 1.91
C ASN A 69 11.26 -9.67 1.85
N LEU A 70 10.76 -8.73 2.65
CA LEU A 70 11.14 -7.32 2.58
C LEU A 70 12.07 -6.94 3.74
N LEU A 71 13.06 -6.09 3.46
CA LEU A 71 13.88 -5.47 4.50
C LEU A 71 13.07 -4.38 5.19
N ASP A 72 12.78 -4.56 6.48
CA ASP A 72 12.20 -3.51 7.31
C ASP A 72 13.27 -2.44 7.60
N ILE A 73 13.04 -1.22 7.14
CA ILE A 73 14.04 -0.16 7.25
C ILE A 73 14.21 0.35 8.67
N ASN A 74 13.24 0.10 9.55
CA ASN A 74 13.32 0.50 10.96
C ASN A 74 14.24 -0.44 11.76
N THR A 75 14.16 -1.75 11.52
CA THR A 75 14.88 -2.77 12.31
C THR A 75 16.06 -3.40 11.58
N GLY A 76 16.15 -3.27 10.26
CA GLY A 76 17.15 -3.96 9.42
C GLY A 76 16.88 -5.46 9.26
N ASN A 77 15.76 -5.97 9.78
CA ASN A 77 15.40 -7.38 9.66
C ASN A 77 14.65 -7.64 8.36
N THR A 78 14.85 -8.84 7.80
CA THR A 78 14.00 -9.31 6.69
C THR A 78 12.71 -9.88 7.25
N ILE A 79 11.59 -9.33 6.82
CA ILE A 79 10.24 -9.72 7.22
C ILE A 79 9.54 -10.33 6.01
N ASN A 80 9.00 -11.54 6.17
CA ASN A 80 8.05 -12.07 5.19
C ASN A 80 6.70 -11.38 5.39
N PHE A 81 6.30 -10.56 4.41
CA PHE A 81 5.05 -9.82 4.41
C PHE A 81 4.04 -10.40 3.40
N SER A 82 4.05 -11.71 3.17
CA SER A 82 3.07 -12.36 2.29
C SER A 82 1.61 -12.17 2.75
N GLY A 83 0.71 -12.21 1.79
CA GLY A 83 -0.72 -12.00 1.97
C GLY A 83 -1.11 -10.54 2.17
N ALA A 84 -0.39 -9.57 1.60
CA ALA A 84 -0.74 -8.15 1.78
C ALA A 84 -2.10 -7.83 1.15
N ALA A 85 -3.11 -7.53 1.97
CA ALA A 85 -4.51 -7.50 1.52
C ALA A 85 -4.92 -6.20 0.81
N ASN A 86 -4.29 -5.09 1.16
CA ASN A 86 -4.59 -3.75 0.65
C ASN A 86 -3.34 -3.01 0.15
N LEU A 87 -2.32 -3.76 -0.29
CA LEU A 87 -1.15 -3.15 -0.89
C LEU A 87 -1.53 -2.58 -2.25
N GLY A 88 -1.32 -1.29 -2.44
CA GLY A 88 -1.69 -0.56 -3.64
C GLY A 88 -1.07 0.83 -3.68
N SER A 89 -1.45 1.62 -4.66
CA SER A 89 -1.00 3.01 -4.78
C SER A 89 -2.00 3.86 -5.54
N VAL A 90 -1.97 5.15 -5.26
CA VAL A 90 -2.67 6.17 -6.03
C VAL A 90 -1.69 6.71 -7.07
N LEU A 91 -2.06 6.55 -8.33
CA LEU A 91 -1.45 7.18 -9.49
C LEU A 91 -2.08 8.56 -9.70
N ASN A 92 -1.24 9.57 -9.83
CA ASN A 92 -1.63 10.91 -10.24
C ASN A 92 -0.82 11.30 -11.47
N ILE A 93 -1.46 11.95 -12.46
CA ILE A 93 -0.77 12.47 -13.65
C ILE A 93 -1.12 13.94 -13.79
N ARG A 94 -0.10 14.79 -13.98
CA ARG A 94 -0.27 16.23 -14.14
C ARG A 94 0.38 16.74 -15.40
N THR A 95 -0.21 17.76 -16.00
CA THR A 95 0.37 18.51 -17.12
C THR A 95 1.20 19.68 -16.59
N LEU A 96 2.34 19.97 -17.21
CA LEU A 96 3.11 21.20 -16.96
C LEU A 96 2.40 22.40 -17.60
N SER A 97 2.08 23.42 -16.81
CA SER A 97 1.48 24.67 -17.29
C SER A 97 2.51 25.58 -17.97
N GLY A 98 2.03 26.64 -18.64
CA GLY A 98 2.88 27.68 -19.19
C GLY A 98 3.64 28.51 -18.13
N GLN A 99 3.21 28.49 -16.86
CA GLN A 99 3.97 29.05 -15.74
C GLN A 99 5.01 28.06 -15.17
N ASN A 100 5.19 26.92 -15.84
CA ASN A 100 6.01 25.81 -15.40
C ASN A 100 5.59 25.17 -14.08
N GLU A 101 4.29 25.14 -13.82
CA GLU A 101 3.73 24.51 -12.64
C GLU A 101 2.93 23.26 -13.04
N PHE A 102 3.10 22.16 -12.31
CA PHE A 102 2.28 20.96 -12.49
C PHE A 102 0.95 21.10 -11.73
N THR A 103 -0.02 21.77 -12.36
CA THR A 103 -1.27 22.20 -11.70
C THR A 103 -2.53 21.55 -12.24
N THR A 104 -2.50 21.06 -13.48
CA THR A 104 -3.70 20.50 -14.13
C THR A 104 -3.64 18.98 -14.13
N GLU A 105 -4.64 18.37 -13.49
CA GLU A 105 -4.81 16.92 -13.49
C GLU A 105 -5.07 16.40 -14.91
N ALA A 106 -4.44 15.27 -15.23
CA ALA A 106 -4.28 14.78 -16.60
C ALA A 106 -4.66 13.31 -16.75
N ILE A 107 -5.29 12.69 -15.75
CA ILE A 107 -5.63 11.25 -15.80
C ILE A 107 -6.46 10.90 -17.04
N ASN A 108 -7.42 11.76 -17.42
CA ASN A 108 -8.28 11.57 -18.58
C ASN A 108 -7.56 11.72 -19.95
N LYS A 109 -6.32 12.23 -19.97
CA LYS A 109 -5.48 12.40 -21.17
C LYS A 109 -4.72 11.14 -21.56
N PHE A 110 -4.91 10.05 -20.82
CA PHE A 110 -4.26 8.76 -21.05
C PHE A 110 -5.27 7.62 -21.15
N ASN A 111 -4.89 6.58 -21.88
CA ASN A 111 -5.53 5.27 -21.84
C ASN A 111 -4.69 4.35 -20.94
N TYR A 112 -5.36 3.45 -20.22
CA TYR A 112 -4.74 2.58 -19.24
C TYR A 112 -4.96 1.12 -19.61
N HIS A 113 -3.91 0.32 -19.51
CA HIS A 113 -3.96 -1.12 -19.77
C HIS A 113 -3.28 -1.88 -18.63
N VAL A 114 -4.10 -2.44 -17.73
CA VAL A 114 -3.63 -3.20 -16.57
C VAL A 114 -3.37 -4.65 -17.01
N LYS A 115 -2.14 -5.13 -16.84
CA LYS A 115 -1.75 -6.53 -17.05
C LYS A 115 -1.65 -7.32 -15.74
N GLU A 116 -1.18 -6.67 -14.68
CA GLU A 116 -1.04 -7.27 -13.34
C GLU A 116 -1.46 -6.23 -12.28
N GLY A 117 -2.16 -6.68 -11.24
CA GLY A 117 -2.88 -5.83 -10.29
C GLY A 117 -4.32 -5.54 -10.70
N ALA A 118 -4.97 -4.60 -10.03
CA ALA A 118 -6.36 -4.25 -10.29
C ALA A 118 -6.60 -2.74 -10.15
N LEU A 119 -7.37 -2.15 -11.07
CA LEU A 119 -7.92 -0.81 -10.90
C LEU A 119 -9.06 -0.87 -9.89
N ILE A 120 -8.96 -0.07 -8.83
CA ILE A 120 -9.97 0.03 -7.77
C ILE A 120 -10.93 1.18 -8.05
N ARG A 121 -10.38 2.35 -8.41
CA ARG A 121 -11.15 3.56 -8.64
C ARG A 121 -10.39 4.47 -9.60
N MET A 122 -11.11 5.17 -10.47
CA MET A 122 -10.56 6.21 -11.33
C MET A 122 -11.45 7.43 -11.28
N THR A 123 -10.86 8.61 -11.11
CA THR A 123 -11.50 9.92 -11.22
C THR A 123 -10.77 10.74 -12.28
N ASN A 124 -11.16 12.01 -12.44
CA ASN A 124 -10.41 12.93 -13.30
C ASN A 124 -9.03 13.28 -12.74
N ASP A 125 -8.83 13.08 -11.43
CA ASP A 125 -7.63 13.54 -10.71
C ASP A 125 -6.67 12.40 -10.41
N ILE A 126 -7.20 11.21 -10.09
CA ILE A 126 -6.39 10.07 -9.65
C ILE A 126 -6.90 8.74 -10.21
N ALA A 127 -6.00 7.76 -10.25
CA ALA A 127 -6.33 6.36 -10.45
C ALA A 127 -5.72 5.52 -9.32
N GLU A 128 -6.55 4.75 -8.64
CA GLU A 128 -6.17 3.93 -7.49
C GLU A 128 -6.08 2.46 -7.91
N TYR A 129 -4.95 1.84 -7.60
CA TYR A 129 -4.68 0.45 -7.97
C TYR A 129 -4.28 -0.38 -6.77
N ASN A 130 -4.70 -1.64 -6.75
CA ASN A 130 -4.13 -2.66 -5.88
C ASN A 130 -3.07 -3.46 -6.64
N PHE A 131 -2.04 -3.85 -5.91
CA PHE A 131 -0.99 -4.72 -6.40
C PHE A 131 -1.37 -6.18 -6.15
N SER A 132 -0.96 -7.05 -7.06
CA SER A 132 -1.22 -8.50 -6.95
C SER A 132 -0.07 -9.19 -6.24
N GLU A 133 -0.34 -10.34 -5.63
CA GLU A 133 0.70 -11.21 -5.07
C GLU A 133 0.63 -12.58 -5.76
N LYS A 134 1.77 -13.03 -6.31
CA LYS A 134 1.89 -14.35 -6.97
C LYS A 134 3.31 -14.85 -6.85
N ASN A 135 3.48 -16.15 -6.62
CA ASN A 135 4.79 -16.80 -6.56
C ASN A 135 5.79 -16.10 -5.61
N ASN A 136 5.33 -15.69 -4.41
CA ASN A 136 6.13 -14.94 -3.42
C ASN A 136 6.65 -13.58 -3.91
N GLN A 137 5.92 -12.94 -4.84
CA GLN A 137 6.23 -11.61 -5.36
C GLN A 137 5.01 -10.71 -5.33
N PHE A 138 5.21 -9.45 -4.96
CA PHE A 138 4.30 -8.36 -5.26
C PHE A 138 4.50 -7.89 -6.70
N LEU A 139 3.43 -7.94 -7.48
CA LEU A 139 3.39 -7.68 -8.91
C LEU A 139 2.42 -6.54 -9.25
N PHE A 140 2.86 -5.66 -10.14
CA PHE A 140 2.02 -4.64 -10.76
C PHE A 140 2.55 -4.38 -12.17
N ASN A 141 1.67 -4.24 -13.15
CA ASN A 141 2.06 -3.96 -14.53
C ASN A 141 0.97 -3.15 -15.21
N LEU A 142 1.25 -1.87 -15.42
CA LEU A 142 0.33 -0.91 -15.99
C LEU A 142 0.96 -0.25 -17.22
N GLY A 143 0.27 -0.35 -18.36
CA GLY A 143 0.56 0.45 -19.55
C GLY A 143 -0.24 1.75 -19.52
N VAL A 144 0.44 2.87 -19.77
CA VAL A 144 -0.14 4.21 -19.90
C VAL A 144 0.17 4.74 -21.30
N ILE A 145 -0.87 5.13 -22.03
CA ILE A 145 -0.78 5.55 -23.43
C ILE A 145 -1.33 6.96 -23.57
N ALA A 146 -0.50 7.90 -23.99
CA ALA A 146 -0.90 9.29 -24.15
C ALA A 146 -1.87 9.48 -25.33
N LYS A 147 -2.92 10.30 -25.13
CA LYS A 147 -3.86 10.71 -26.18
C LYS A 147 -3.53 12.06 -26.82
N GLU A 148 -2.69 12.86 -26.17
CA GLU A 148 -2.34 14.21 -26.60
C GLU A 148 -0.88 14.56 -26.28
N LYS A 149 -0.37 15.60 -26.95
CA LYS A 149 0.98 16.14 -26.74
C LYS A 149 1.06 16.95 -25.47
N GLY A 150 2.24 17.03 -24.88
CA GLY A 150 2.49 17.86 -23.71
C GLY A 150 3.65 17.37 -22.86
N THR A 151 3.96 18.11 -21.80
CA THR A 151 4.91 17.69 -20.77
C THR A 151 4.12 17.25 -19.55
N PHE A 152 4.40 16.05 -19.05
CA PHE A 152 3.63 15.42 -18.00
C PHE A 152 4.51 14.93 -16.86
N ARG A 153 3.91 14.79 -15.68
CA ARG A 153 4.48 14.14 -14.50
C ARG A 153 3.54 13.05 -14.03
N ILE A 154 4.09 11.86 -13.80
CA ILE A 154 3.46 10.75 -13.09
C ILE A 154 3.95 10.73 -11.65
N LEU A 155 3.04 10.56 -10.69
CA LEU A 155 3.33 10.36 -9.28
C LEU A 155 2.65 9.09 -8.75
N PHE A 156 3.34 8.38 -7.87
CA PHE A 156 2.76 7.28 -7.08
C PHE A 156 2.76 7.65 -5.60
N SER A 157 1.63 7.48 -4.93
CA SER A 157 1.57 7.62 -3.48
C SER A 157 2.23 6.42 -2.79
N ASN A 158 2.81 6.63 -1.61
CA ASN A 158 3.14 5.53 -0.71
C ASN A 158 1.86 4.81 -0.24
N ALA A 159 2.00 3.54 0.14
CA ALA A 159 0.90 2.78 0.73
C ALA A 159 1.06 2.76 2.25
N ALA A 160 0.14 3.39 2.98
CA ALA A 160 0.13 3.39 4.44
C ALA A 160 -0.93 2.43 4.97
N ASN A 161 -0.74 1.95 6.22
CA ASN A 161 -1.68 1.03 6.88
C ASN A 161 -1.94 -0.26 6.07
N VAL A 162 -0.90 -0.76 5.39
CA VAL A 162 -1.00 -2.04 4.68
C VAL A 162 -0.99 -3.17 5.71
N TYR A 163 -1.93 -4.09 5.61
CA TYR A 163 -2.04 -5.22 6.52
C TYR A 163 -1.94 -6.56 5.78
N ARG A 164 -1.54 -7.60 6.50
CA ARG A 164 -1.40 -8.96 5.97
C ARG A 164 -2.61 -9.81 6.33
N ASN A 165 -3.12 -10.58 5.38
CA ASN A 165 -4.26 -11.47 5.50
C ASN A 165 -5.44 -10.77 6.17
N SER A 166 -5.97 -11.34 7.26
CA SER A 166 -7.01 -10.75 8.10
C SER A 166 -6.46 -10.01 9.33
N ASP A 167 -5.14 -9.94 9.51
CA ASP A 167 -4.49 -9.31 10.65
C ASP A 167 -4.36 -7.80 10.44
N LYS A 168 -5.42 -7.06 10.77
CA LYS A 168 -5.46 -5.59 10.68
C LYS A 168 -4.61 -4.87 11.74
N CYS A 169 -4.03 -5.60 12.70
CA CYS A 169 -3.14 -5.02 13.71
C CYS A 169 -1.73 -4.84 13.20
N THR A 170 -1.23 -5.83 12.45
CA THR A 170 0.06 -5.69 11.76
C THR A 170 -0.10 -4.65 10.66
N LYS A 171 0.54 -3.49 10.82
CA LYS A 171 0.52 -2.41 9.84
C LYS A 171 1.90 -2.19 9.27
N ALA A 172 1.95 -1.92 7.98
CA ALA A 172 3.16 -1.54 7.28
C ALA A 172 2.94 -0.28 6.46
N THR A 173 4.00 0.49 6.32
CA THR A 173 4.11 1.57 5.33
C THR A 173 5.05 1.10 4.23
N PHE A 174 4.56 1.12 2.99
CA PHE A 174 5.35 0.83 1.80
C PHE A 174 5.71 2.14 1.12
N ILE A 175 7.01 2.43 1.10
CA ILE A 175 7.60 3.49 0.31
C ILE A 175 7.72 3.00 -1.12
N ILE A 176 6.98 3.64 -2.03
CA ILE A 176 6.98 3.28 -3.44
C ILE A 176 7.96 4.20 -4.16
N ASN A 177 9.01 3.61 -4.71
CA ASN A 177 10.07 4.35 -5.36
C ASN A 177 10.08 4.06 -6.86
N VAL A 178 10.01 5.10 -7.67
CA VAL A 178 10.16 4.98 -9.12
C VAL A 178 11.66 4.97 -9.47
N GLY A 179 12.14 3.82 -9.93
CA GLY A 179 13.53 3.57 -10.30
C GLY A 179 13.81 3.76 -11.79
N ASN A 180 15.10 3.84 -12.14
CA ASN A 180 15.64 3.84 -13.52
C ASN A 180 15.16 4.96 -14.46
N VAL A 181 14.56 6.01 -13.93
CA VAL A 181 14.17 7.16 -14.73
C VAL A 181 15.32 8.16 -14.76
N ASN A 182 15.72 8.55 -15.98
CA ASN A 182 16.52 9.74 -16.19
C ASN A 182 15.67 10.90 -15.66
N ARG A 183 15.91 11.31 -14.42
CA ARG A 183 15.12 12.32 -13.71
C ARG A 183 15.50 13.66 -14.32
N ASN A 184 14.98 13.96 -15.51
CA ASN A 184 15.42 15.10 -16.31
C ASN A 184 15.02 16.39 -15.60
N PRO A 185 15.96 17.01 -14.86
CA PRO A 185 15.65 18.12 -13.97
C PRO A 185 15.22 19.35 -14.79
N TYR A 186 15.65 19.42 -16.05
CA TYR A 186 15.33 20.50 -16.99
C TYR A 186 13.85 20.58 -17.38
N LEU A 187 13.05 19.53 -17.18
CA LEU A 187 11.60 19.57 -17.40
C LEU A 187 10.83 20.15 -16.20
N ASN A 188 11.54 20.46 -15.11
CA ASN A 188 11.00 21.17 -13.95
C ASN A 188 11.90 22.38 -13.64
N PRO A 189 11.55 23.59 -14.10
CA PRO A 189 12.40 24.77 -13.91
C PRO A 189 12.43 25.32 -12.48
N PHE A 190 11.63 24.74 -11.58
CA PHE A 190 11.71 24.97 -10.13
C PHE A 190 12.41 23.82 -9.39
N TYR A 191 13.05 22.89 -10.11
CA TYR A 191 13.78 21.80 -9.49
C TYR A 191 15.02 22.34 -8.76
N THR A 192 14.90 22.49 -7.45
CA THR A 192 15.98 22.95 -6.57
C THR A 192 16.88 21.83 -6.05
N GLY A 193 16.69 20.59 -6.51
CA GLY A 193 17.51 19.46 -6.06
C GLY A 193 17.43 19.25 -4.54
N GLY A 194 16.26 18.86 -4.03
CA GLY A 194 16.05 18.47 -2.63
C GLY A 194 15.69 16.99 -2.50
N PRO A 195 15.79 16.39 -1.29
CA PRO A 195 15.24 15.08 -1.03
C PRO A 195 13.72 15.14 -1.23
N TYR A 196 13.25 14.64 -2.37
CA TYR A 196 11.83 14.46 -2.62
C TYR A 196 11.19 13.72 -1.44
N PRO A 197 9.92 14.00 -1.09
CA PRO A 197 9.17 13.05 -0.28
C PRO A 197 9.26 11.68 -0.95
N GLU A 198 9.51 10.65 -0.15
CA GLU A 198 9.40 9.26 -0.55
C GLU A 198 8.14 9.05 -1.42
N GLY A 199 8.28 8.62 -2.68
CA GLY A 199 7.13 8.50 -3.60
C GLY A 199 7.41 8.73 -5.10
N GLY A 200 8.59 8.30 -5.59
CA GLY A 200 9.23 8.72 -6.86
C GLY A 200 8.37 9.28 -7.99
N ASP A 201 8.76 10.45 -8.49
CA ASP A 201 8.17 11.07 -9.68
C ASP A 201 8.79 10.57 -10.99
N TYR A 202 8.01 10.62 -12.07
CA TYR A 202 8.50 10.46 -13.43
C TYR A 202 8.00 11.58 -14.34
N TYR A 203 8.92 12.25 -15.04
CA TYR A 203 8.65 13.36 -15.94
C TYR A 203 8.92 12.93 -17.38
N PHE A 204 8.04 13.29 -18.31
CA PHE A 204 8.19 12.96 -19.72
C PHE A 204 7.47 13.94 -20.64
N VAL A 205 7.85 13.94 -21.92
CA VAL A 205 7.31 14.73 -23.01
C VAL A 205 6.64 13.79 -24.00
N VAL A 206 5.43 14.14 -24.42
CA VAL A 206 4.70 13.48 -25.50
C VAL A 206 4.74 14.38 -26.73
N ARG A 207 5.23 13.83 -27.84
CA ARG A 207 5.31 14.50 -29.15
C ARG A 207 4.29 14.00 -30.15
#